data_AF-A0A848XVC4-F1
#
_entry.id   AF-A0A848XVC4-F1
#
_cell.length_a   1.000
_cell.length_b   1.000
_cell.length_c   1.000
_cell.angle_alpha   90.00
_cell.angle_beta   90.00
_cell.angle_gamma   90.00
#
_symmetry.space_group_name_H-M   'P 1'
#
loop_
_entity.id
_entity.type
_entity.pdbx_description
1 polymer ?
#
loop_
_entity_poly.entity_id
_entity_poly.type
_entity_poly.pdbx_seq_one_letter_code
_entity_poly.pdbx_strand_id
1 'polypeptide(L)'
;MAKQNIQTRDITALAEETGNLYETVVVLSRRARQIAARTKAELDQKLSYFDDLSLIEPGDDLRVNEDQLKISLEYEKQPKSGAIAMDELQNDQIYYRNAGSEDAAL
;
A
#
# COMPACT_ATOMS: atom_id res chain seq x y z
N MET A 1 19.08 0.51 -6.02
CA MET A 1 18.53 1.77 -6.59
C MET A 1 17.07 1.87 -6.16
N ALA A 2 16.62 3.00 -5.63
CA ALA A 2 15.21 3.19 -5.30
C ALA A 2 14.36 2.95 -6.55
N LYS A 3 13.38 2.04 -6.48
CA LYS A 3 12.48 1.73 -7.60
C LYS A 3 11.80 3.03 -8.01
N GLN A 4 12.01 3.48 -9.25
CA GLN A 4 11.47 4.74 -9.79
C GLN A 4 9.96 4.83 -9.51
N ASN A 5 9.52 5.89 -8.82
CA ASN A 5 8.13 6.07 -8.37
C ASN A 5 7.16 6.34 -9.53
N ILE A 6 7.65 6.75 -10.69
CA ILE A 6 6.84 7.10 -11.85
C ILE A 6 7.40 6.36 -13.06
N GLN A 7 6.56 5.54 -13.68
CA GLN A 7 6.90 4.76 -14.86
C GLN A 7 5.81 4.98 -15.90
N THR A 8 6.20 5.18 -17.15
CA THR A 8 5.24 5.21 -18.27
C THR A 8 4.64 3.83 -18.44
N ARG A 9 3.30 3.76 -18.51
CA ARG A 9 2.55 2.52 -18.71
C ARG A 9 1.69 2.64 -19.96
N ASP A 10 1.46 1.50 -20.61
CA ASP A 10 0.54 1.39 -21.73
C ASP A 10 -0.90 1.48 -21.21
N ILE A 11 -1.58 2.56 -21.54
CA ILE A 11 -2.96 2.81 -21.11
C ILE A 11 -3.97 1.90 -21.80
N THR A 12 -3.65 1.39 -22.99
CA THR A 12 -4.54 0.50 -23.73
C THR A 12 -4.55 -0.86 -23.07
N ALA A 13 -3.37 -1.42 -22.77
CA ALA A 13 -3.24 -2.68 -22.04
C ALA A 13 -3.91 -2.63 -20.65
N LEU A 14 -3.83 -1.49 -19.95
CA LEU A 14 -4.50 -1.32 -18.65
C LEU A 14 -6.02 -1.28 -18.75
N ALA A 15 -6.55 -0.72 -19.84
CA ALA A 15 -7.98 -0.61 -20.05
C ALA A 15 -8.61 -1.92 -20.53
N GLU A 16 -7.84 -2.85 -21.10
CA GLU A 16 -8.35 -4.11 -21.68
C GLU A 16 -9.15 -4.95 -20.68
N GLU A 17 -8.69 -5.07 -19.45
CA GLU A 17 -9.35 -5.91 -18.41
C GLU A 17 -10.71 -5.34 -17.99
N THR A 18 -10.81 -4.01 -17.89
CA THR A 18 -12.03 -3.30 -17.48
C THR A 18 -12.93 -2.86 -18.64
N GLY A 19 -12.42 -2.87 -19.87
CA GLY A 19 -13.05 -2.22 -21.03
C GLY A 19 -13.09 -0.69 -20.99
N ASN A 20 -12.72 -0.05 -19.86
CA ASN A 20 -12.75 1.39 -19.67
C ASN A 20 -11.63 1.86 -18.73
N LEU A 21 -10.75 2.72 -19.25
CA LEU A 21 -9.62 3.29 -18.50
C LEU A 21 -10.04 3.97 -17.18
N TYR A 22 -11.20 4.65 -17.16
CA TYR A 22 -11.67 5.33 -15.95
C TYR A 22 -12.09 4.33 -14.87
N GLU A 23 -12.64 3.18 -15.27
CA GLU A 23 -12.97 2.11 -14.33
C GLU A 23 -11.69 1.49 -13.77
N THR A 24 -10.67 1.28 -14.60
CA THR A 24 -9.33 0.83 -14.15
C THR A 24 -8.77 1.77 -13.10
N VAL A 25 -8.87 3.08 -13.30
CA VAL A 25 -8.39 4.09 -12.35
C VAL A 25 -9.14 3.99 -11.01
N VAL A 26 -10.46 3.76 -11.04
CA VAL A 26 -11.26 3.58 -9.82
C VAL A 26 -10.86 2.29 -9.09
N VAL A 27 -10.70 1.18 -9.80
CA VAL A 27 -10.24 -0.11 -9.24
C VAL A 27 -8.88 0.06 -8.55
N LEU A 28 -7.90 0.61 -9.27
CA LEU A 28 -6.56 0.89 -8.75
C LEU A 28 -6.60 1.81 -7.54
N SER A 29 -7.42 2.88 -7.58
CA SER A 29 -7.55 3.82 -6.47
C SER A 29 -8.11 3.16 -5.21
N ARG A 30 -9.13 2.30 -5.36
CA ARG A 30 -9.70 1.57 -4.23
C ARG A 30 -8.70 0.57 -3.66
N ARG A 31 -7.97 -0.15 -4.52
CA ARG A 31 -6.97 -1.11 -4.08
C ARG A 31 -5.79 -0.45 -3.37
N ALA A 32 -5.27 0.66 -3.91
CA ALA A 32 -4.20 1.43 -3.29
C ALA A 32 -4.58 1.94 -1.90
N ARG A 33 -5.85 2.32 -1.67
CA ARG A 33 -6.33 2.70 -0.32
C ARG A 33 -6.35 1.53 0.66
N GLN A 34 -6.75 0.33 0.22
CA GLN A 34 -6.71 -0.88 1.05
C GLN A 34 -5.28 -1.21 1.48
N ILE A 35 -4.34 -1.17 0.53
CA ILE A 35 -2.91 -1.40 0.79
C ILE A 35 -2.37 -0.35 1.76
N ALA A 36 -2.66 0.94 1.53
CA ALA A 36 -2.20 2.01 2.40
C ALA A 36 -2.75 1.88 3.83
N ALA A 37 -4.02 1.52 3.99
CA ALA A 37 -4.62 1.29 5.30
C ALA A 37 -3.95 0.12 6.04
N ARG A 38 -3.68 -1.00 5.32
CA ARG A 38 -2.96 -2.14 5.88
C ARG A 38 -1.53 -1.77 6.30
N THR A 39 -0.76 -1.15 5.41
CA THR A 39 0.63 -0.73 5.68
C THR A 39 0.68 0.24 6.86
N LYS A 40 -0.28 1.18 6.94
CA LYS A 40 -0.39 2.07 8.10
C LYS A 40 -0.63 1.29 9.39
N ALA A 41 -1.61 0.39 9.40
CA ALA A 41 -1.92 -0.41 10.58
C ALA A 41 -0.73 -1.29 11.03
N GLU A 42 0.01 -1.88 10.09
CA GLU A 42 1.23 -2.66 10.38
C GLU A 42 2.34 -1.78 10.97
N LEU A 43 2.53 -0.57 10.43
CA LEU A 43 3.50 0.39 10.95
C LEU A 43 3.10 0.85 12.35
N ASP A 44 1.85 1.24 12.56
CA ASP A 44 1.33 1.70 13.85
C ASP A 44 1.49 0.60 14.92
N GLN A 45 1.22 -0.66 14.58
CA GLN A 45 1.43 -1.81 15.48
C GLN A 45 2.91 -2.03 15.83
N LYS A 46 3.83 -1.83 14.89
CA LYS A 46 5.27 -1.95 15.15
C LYS A 46 5.78 -0.80 16.00
N LEU A 47 5.22 0.40 15.83
CA LEU A 47 5.58 1.58 16.60
C LEU A 47 5.02 1.56 18.03
N SER A 48 3.83 0.97 18.24
CA SER A 48 3.21 0.90 19.57
C SER A 48 4.06 0.14 20.59
N TYR A 49 4.91 -0.80 20.13
CA TYR A 49 5.87 -1.49 20.99
C TYR A 49 6.85 -0.53 21.69
N PHE A 50 7.22 0.58 21.03
CA PHE A 50 8.11 1.59 21.62
C PHE A 50 7.37 2.57 22.52
N ASP A 51 6.10 2.85 22.24
CA ASP A 51 5.26 3.69 23.11
C ASP A 51 5.13 3.06 24.51
N ASP A 52 4.94 1.74 24.60
CA ASP A 52 4.89 1.00 25.87
C ASP A 52 6.23 0.99 26.62
N LEU A 53 7.35 1.02 25.90
CA LEU A 53 8.71 1.02 26.48
C LEU A 53 9.14 2.39 26.99
N SER A 54 8.58 3.48 26.47
CA SER A 54 8.85 4.85 26.93
C SER A 54 8.40 5.12 28.38
N LEU A 55 7.64 4.18 28.97
CA LEU A 55 7.22 4.18 30.39
C LEU A 55 8.27 3.54 31.32
N ILE A 56 9.36 2.98 30.80
CA ILE A 56 10.45 2.34 31.54
C ILE A 56 11.60 3.35 31.74
N GLU A 57 12.28 3.27 32.89
CA GLU A 57 13.25 4.27 33.39
C GLU A 57 14.27 4.81 32.36
N PRO A 58 14.71 6.09 32.51
CA PRO A 58 15.47 6.89 31.51
C PRO A 58 16.89 6.40 31.13
N GLY A 59 17.26 5.16 31.47
CA GLY A 59 18.59 4.59 31.22
C GLY A 59 18.80 3.94 29.83
N ASP A 60 17.73 3.58 29.11
CA ASP A 60 17.78 2.79 27.86
C ASP A 60 17.39 3.58 26.58
N ASP A 61 17.18 4.89 26.68
CA ASP A 61 16.58 5.77 25.65
C ASP A 61 17.33 5.81 24.29
N LEU A 62 18.64 5.54 24.26
CA LEU A 62 19.41 5.63 23.02
C LEU A 62 19.12 4.46 22.07
N ARG A 63 18.86 3.25 22.58
CA ARG A 63 18.64 2.04 21.76
C ARG A 63 17.24 1.98 21.17
N VAL A 64 16.24 2.45 21.91
CA VAL A 64 14.83 2.55 21.49
C VAL A 64 14.70 3.44 20.24
N ASN A 65 15.41 4.57 20.25
CA ASN A 65 15.38 5.53 19.14
C ASN A 65 16.03 4.98 17.85
N GLU A 66 17.11 4.20 17.95
CA GLU A 66 17.75 3.58 16.78
C GLU A 66 16.85 2.53 16.11
N ASP A 67 16.17 1.70 16.90
CA ASP A 67 15.26 0.67 16.39
C ASP A 67 13.99 1.28 15.77
N GLN A 68 13.43 2.34 16.37
CA GLN A 68 12.29 3.08 15.81
C GLN A 68 12.65 3.75 14.47
N LEU A 69 13.83 4.38 14.39
CA LEU A 69 14.35 4.98 13.16
C LEU A 69 14.52 3.93 12.06
N LYS A 70 15.07 2.76 12.41
CA LYS A 70 15.25 1.65 11.47
C LYS A 70 13.94 1.18 10.86
N ILE A 71 12.90 1.02 11.67
CA ILE A 71 11.55 0.64 11.20
C ILE A 71 11.00 1.71 10.26
N SER A 72 11.12 2.99 10.63
CA SER A 72 10.66 4.10 9.80
C SER A 72 11.36 4.12 8.42
N LEU A 73 12.68 3.92 8.39
CA LEU A 73 13.47 3.85 7.16
C LEU A 73 13.14 2.61 6.30
N GLU A 74 12.76 1.49 6.91
CA GLU A 74 12.32 0.31 6.16
C GLU A 74 11.01 0.59 5.41
N TYR A 75 10.02 1.19 6.08
CA TYR A 75 8.74 1.55 5.47
C TYR A 75 8.86 2.69 4.46
N GLU A 76 9.81 3.61 4.64
CA GLU A 76 10.10 4.65 3.64
C GLU A 76 10.59 4.06 2.30
N LYS A 77 11.39 2.99 2.36
CA LYS A 77 11.93 2.31 1.17
C LYS A 77 10.89 1.44 0.45
N GLN A 78 9.76 1.14 1.08
CA GLN A 78 8.73 0.33 0.47
C GLN A 78 8.08 1.06 -0.72
N PRO A 79 7.62 0.31 -1.74
CA PRO A 79 6.90 0.90 -2.86
C PRO A 79 5.61 1.58 -2.38
N LYS A 80 5.24 2.70 -3.03
CA LYS A 80 3.97 3.38 -2.76
C LYS A 80 2.80 2.45 -3.05
N SER A 81 1.72 2.59 -2.29
CA SER A 81 0.54 1.73 -2.42
C SER A 81 -0.05 1.70 -3.83
N GLY A 82 0.01 2.82 -4.57
CA GLY A 82 -0.42 2.85 -5.98
C GLY A 82 0.46 2.01 -6.91
N ALA A 83 1.77 1.94 -6.66
CA ALA A 83 2.68 1.10 -7.44
C ALA A 83 2.45 -0.40 -7.14
N ILE A 84 2.13 -0.75 -5.89
CA ILE A 84 1.76 -2.11 -5.52
C ILE A 84 0.42 -2.50 -6.17
N ALA A 85 -0.59 -1.63 -6.10
CA ALA A 85 -1.88 -1.88 -6.74
C ALA A 85 -1.75 -2.06 -8.27
N MET A 86 -0.86 -1.30 -8.91
CA MET A 86 -0.57 -1.47 -10.34
C MET A 86 0.06 -2.83 -10.64
N ASP A 87 1.01 -3.26 -9.83
CA ASP A 87 1.66 -4.57 -9.96
C ASP A 87 0.66 -5.72 -9.76
N GLU A 88 -0.20 -5.60 -8.75
CA GLU A 88 -1.26 -6.59 -8.48
C GLU A 88 -2.29 -6.65 -9.62
N LEU A 89 -2.64 -5.51 -10.24
CA LEU A 89 -3.52 -5.48 -11.41
C LEU A 89 -2.89 -6.24 -12.59
N GLN A 90 -1.63 -5.93 -12.91
CA GLN A 90 -0.93 -6.54 -14.04
C GLN A 90 -0.66 -8.04 -13.89
N ASN A 91 -0.75 -8.56 -12.67
CA ASN A 91 -0.58 -9.97 -12.36
C ASN A 91 -1.94 -10.69 -12.13
N ASP A 92 -3.06 -10.07 -12.52
CA ASP A 92 -4.43 -10.60 -12.37
C ASP A 92 -4.78 -10.97 -10.90
N GLN A 93 -4.23 -10.21 -9.93
CA GLN A 93 -4.42 -10.46 -8.49
C GLN A 93 -5.55 -9.64 -7.87
N ILE A 94 -6.24 -8.82 -8.67
CA ILE A 94 -7.31 -7.94 -8.21
C ILE A 94 -8.64 -8.43 -8.76
N TYR A 95 -9.50 -8.95 -7.87
CA TYR A 95 -10.90 -9.14 -8.19
C TYR A 95 -11.69 -7.86 -7.93
N TYR A 96 -12.43 -7.38 -8.93
CA TYR A 96 -13.34 -6.25 -8.81
C TYR A 96 -14.70 -6.56 -9.42
N ARG A 97 -15.74 -5.90 -8.93
CA ARG A 97 -17.10 -5.98 -9.46
C ARG A 97 -17.73 -4.60 -9.50
N ASN A 98 -18.53 -4.34 -10.52
CA ASN A 98 -19.34 -3.14 -10.60
C ASN A 98 -20.69 -3.40 -9.92
N ALA A 99 -21.07 -2.56 -8.97
CA ALA A 99 -22.33 -2.71 -8.23
C ALA A 99 -23.57 -2.33 -9.06
N GLY A 100 -23.37 -1.67 -10.21
CA GLY A 100 -24.43 -1.29 -11.14
C GLY A 100 -24.51 -2.14 -12.41
N SER A 101 -23.61 -3.12 -12.61
CA SER A 101 -23.70 -4.09 -13.71
C SER A 101 -24.55 -5.30 -13.31
N GLU A 102 -25.19 -5.95 -14.30
CA GLU A 102 -26.10 -7.10 -14.08
C GLU A 102 -25.44 -8.28 -13.34
N ASP A 103 -24.11 -8.37 -13.32
CA ASP A 103 -23.32 -9.34 -12.56
C ASP A 103 -23.44 -9.22 -11.03
N ALA A 104 -24.03 -8.13 -10.50
CA ALA A 104 -24.28 -7.98 -9.07
C ALA A 104 -25.50 -8.79 -8.57
N ALA A 105 -26.29 -9.38 -9.48
CA ALA A 105 -27.57 -10.02 -9.19
C ALA A 105 -27.60 -11.56 -9.36
N LEU A 106 -26.45 -12.20 -9.57
CA LEU A 106 -26.28 -13.66 -9.57
C LEU A 106 -25.38 -14.09 -8.40
#